data_AF-A0A6C0JLQ2-F1
#
_entry.id   AF-A0A6C0JLQ2-F1
#
_cell.length_a   1.000
_cell.length_b   1.000
_cell.length_c   1.000
_cell.angle_alpha   90.00
_cell.angle_beta   90.00
_cell.angle_gamma   90.00
#
_symmetry.space_group_name_H-M   'P 1'
#
loop_
_entity.id
_entity.type
_entity.pdbx_description
1 polymer ?
#
loop_
_entity_poly.entity_id
_entity_poly.type
_entity_poly.pdbx_seq_one_letter_code
_entity_poly.pdbx_strand_id
1 'polypeptide(L)'
;MEDATQKIRDTLKQWISFDDEERELRKQIKVLKEKKNENSSKILEFMRINEVDNFALEGSGIGNISRSVRTSRPALKRNVIRTQLLLQFADQPQRVAEVLRAIEGIPEGGEDMSVGGTQRELLVRRLPREKKTMPI
;
A
#
# COMPACT_ATOMS: atom_id res chain seq x y z
N MET A 1 -39.85 5.05 -16.70
CA MET A 1 -38.48 5.43 -17.13
C MET A 1 -37.86 6.47 -16.17
N GLU A 2 -38.66 7.42 -15.66
CA GLU A 2 -38.22 8.46 -14.70
C GLU A 2 -37.75 7.91 -13.34
N ASP A 3 -38.37 6.84 -12.83
CA ASP A 3 -38.01 6.19 -11.56
C ASP A 3 -36.60 5.55 -11.57
N ALA A 4 -36.17 4.96 -12.69
CA ALA A 4 -34.84 4.34 -12.81
C ALA A 4 -33.72 5.40 -12.81
N THR A 5 -33.94 6.52 -13.51
CA THR A 5 -32.99 7.65 -13.54
C THR A 5 -32.86 8.30 -12.16
N GLN A 6 -33.96 8.41 -11.41
CA GLN A 6 -33.95 8.96 -10.06
C GLN A 6 -33.18 8.05 -9.10
N LYS A 7 -33.43 6.73 -9.14
CA LYS A 7 -32.68 5.75 -8.35
C LYS A 7 -31.18 5.80 -8.61
N ILE A 8 -30.75 5.86 -9.87
CA ILE A 8 -29.33 5.97 -10.22
C ILE A 8 -28.73 7.28 -9.69
N ARG A 9 -29.46 8.40 -9.79
CA ARG A 9 -29.01 9.69 -9.26
C ARG A 9 -28.78 9.64 -7.74
N ASP A 10 -29.65 8.97 -7.01
CA ASP A 10 -29.52 8.86 -5.55
C ASP A 10 -28.37 7.90 -5.16
N THR A 11 -28.18 6.80 -5.89
CA THR A 11 -27.00 5.93 -5.73
C THR A 11 -25.70 6.68 -6.00
N LEU A 12 -25.65 7.52 -7.03
CA LEU A 12 -24.46 8.34 -7.32
C LEU A 12 -24.17 9.34 -6.21
N LYS A 13 -25.20 9.98 -5.64
CA LYS A 13 -25.03 10.90 -4.50
C LYS A 13 -24.50 10.18 -3.26
N GLN A 14 -25.03 8.99 -2.96
CA GLN A 14 -24.53 8.17 -1.85
C GLN A 14 -23.08 7.73 -2.07
N TRP A 15 -22.75 7.28 -3.27
CA TRP A 15 -21.38 6.90 -3.61
C TRP A 15 -20.40 8.07 -3.46
N ILE A 16 -20.78 9.27 -3.90
CA ILE A 16 -19.99 10.49 -3.70
C ILE A 16 -19.80 10.80 -2.20
N SER A 17 -20.87 10.70 -1.41
CA SER A 17 -20.81 10.92 0.04
C SER A 17 -19.83 9.96 0.72
N PHE A 18 -19.85 8.68 0.35
CA PHE A 18 -18.92 7.69 0.88
C PHE A 18 -17.48 7.93 0.43
N ASP A 19 -17.24 8.32 -0.83
CA ASP A 19 -15.90 8.71 -1.31
C ASP A 19 -15.34 9.92 -0.55
N ASP A 20 -16.18 10.91 -0.22
CA ASP A 20 -15.78 12.08 0.57
C ASP A 20 -15.46 11.71 2.03
N GLU A 21 -16.30 10.89 2.67
CA GLU A 21 -16.06 10.40 4.04
C GLU A 21 -14.80 9.54 4.13
N GLU A 22 -14.59 8.62 3.18
CA GLU A 22 -13.40 7.78 3.12
C GLU A 22 -12.13 8.63 3.00
N ARG A 23 -12.15 9.68 2.17
CA ARG A 23 -11.00 10.60 2.01
C ARG A 23 -10.68 11.31 3.31
N GLU A 24 -11.69 11.74 4.06
CA GLU A 24 -11.48 12.41 5.34
C GLU A 24 -10.95 11.45 6.41
N LEU A 25 -11.55 10.26 6.53
CA LEU A 25 -11.06 9.20 7.42
C LEU A 25 -9.61 8.81 7.10
N ARG A 26 -9.24 8.72 5.82
CA ARG A 26 -7.85 8.44 5.41
C ARG A 26 -6.87 9.54 5.87
N LYS A 27 -7.28 10.82 5.85
CA LYS A 27 -6.45 11.91 6.40
C LYS A 27 -6.28 11.76 7.91
N GLN A 28 -7.37 11.48 8.63
CA GLN A 28 -7.32 11.28 10.08
C GLN A 28 -6.44 10.08 10.46
N ILE A 29 -6.57 8.96 9.75
CA ILE A 29 -5.71 7.77 9.90
C ILE A 29 -4.25 8.14 9.67
N LYS A 30 -3.94 8.96 8.66
CA LYS A 30 -2.57 9.40 8.39
C LYS A 30 -2.00 10.20 9.57
N VAL A 31 -2.74 11.18 10.07
CA VAL A 31 -2.33 11.99 11.24
C VAL A 31 -2.13 11.12 12.48
N LEU A 32 -3.04 10.17 12.74
CA LEU A 32 -2.92 9.24 13.87
C LEU A 32 -1.69 8.32 13.73
N LYS A 33 -1.40 7.83 12.52
CA LYS A 33 -0.19 7.03 12.26
C LYS A 33 1.08 7.84 12.49
N GLU A 34 1.12 9.09 12.05
CA GLU A 34 2.27 9.98 12.28
C GLU A 34 2.50 10.19 13.78
N LYS A 35 1.46 10.56 14.53
CA LYS A 35 1.53 10.71 16.00
C LYS A 35 1.96 9.42 16.71
N LYS A 36 1.41 8.27 16.29
CA LYS A 36 1.80 6.96 16.83
C LYS A 36 3.28 6.65 16.57
N ASN A 37 3.77 6.95 15.38
CA ASN A 37 5.18 6.71 15.02
C ASN A 37 6.12 7.64 15.79
N GLU A 38 5.74 8.90 15.98
CA GLU A 38 6.47 9.85 16.82
C GLU A 38 6.57 9.35 18.26
N ASN A 39 5.45 8.95 18.85
CA ASN A 39 5.43 8.39 20.21
C ASN A 39 6.21 7.08 20.32
N SER A 40 6.07 6.18 19.33
CA SER A 40 6.86 4.93 19.27
C SER A 40 8.35 5.21 19.26
N SER A 41 8.80 6.24 18.55
CA SER A 41 10.21 6.63 18.49
C SER A 41 10.71 7.11 19.85
N LYS A 42 9.94 7.96 20.55
CA LYS A 42 10.25 8.43 21.91
C LYS A 42 10.32 7.26 22.91
N ILE A 43 9.37 6.32 22.84
CA ILE A 43 9.34 5.14 23.71
C ILE A 43 10.56 4.25 23.46
N LEU A 44 10.88 3.96 22.19
CA LEU A 44 12.05 3.14 21.85
C LEU A 44 13.38 3.80 22.25
N GLU A 45 13.47 5.12 22.11
CA GLU A 45 14.62 5.88 22.58
C GLU A 45 14.78 5.77 24.09
N PHE A 46 13.69 5.97 24.85
CA PHE A 46 13.69 5.76 26.29
C PHE A 46 14.11 4.33 26.67
N MET A 47 13.52 3.31 26.05
CA MET A 47 13.83 1.90 26.30
C MET A 47 15.31 1.58 26.07
N ARG A 48 15.90 2.17 25.02
CA ARG A 48 17.33 2.00 24.71
C ARG A 48 18.24 2.71 25.70
N ILE A 49 17.92 3.95 26.10
CA ILE A 49 18.73 4.72 27.04
C ILE A 49 18.73 4.06 28.43
N ASN A 50 17.59 3.51 28.84
CA ASN A 50 17.42 2.93 30.17
C ASN A 50 17.58 1.41 30.21
N GLU A 51 17.96 0.79 29.08
CA GLU A 51 18.13 -0.67 28.96
C GLU A 51 16.88 -1.48 29.40
N VAL A 52 15.70 -0.93 29.14
CA VAL A 52 14.41 -1.56 29.45
C VAL A 52 13.87 -2.28 28.22
N ASP A 53 13.70 -3.60 28.31
CA ASP A 53 13.14 -4.39 27.20
C ASP A 53 11.61 -4.60 27.31
N ASN A 54 11.03 -4.48 28.50
CA ASN A 54 9.60 -4.70 28.75
C ASN A 54 9.01 -3.63 29.67
N PHE A 55 7.83 -3.13 29.30
CA PHE A 55 6.97 -2.32 30.13
C PHE A 55 5.66 -3.06 30.44
N ALA A 56 5.40 -3.32 31.71
CA ALA A 56 4.08 -3.69 32.18
C ALA A 56 3.27 -2.40 32.37
N LEU A 57 2.14 -2.26 31.69
CA LEU A 57 1.29 -1.08 31.82
C LEU A 57 0.32 -1.30 32.98
N GLU A 58 0.26 -0.36 33.92
CA GLU A 58 -0.68 -0.41 35.03
C GLU A 58 -2.11 -0.08 34.55
N GLY A 59 -3.05 -0.98 34.83
CA GLY A 59 -4.45 -0.89 34.42
C GLY A 59 -4.98 -2.20 33.84
N SER A 60 -6.21 -2.58 34.21
CA SER A 60 -6.81 -3.86 33.82
C SER A 60 -6.89 -3.99 32.30
N GLY A 61 -6.10 -4.90 31.72
CA GLY A 61 -6.20 -5.30 30.31
C GLY A 61 -5.37 -4.48 29.30
N ILE A 62 -4.53 -3.54 29.74
CA ILE A 62 -3.74 -2.69 28.82
C ILE A 62 -2.53 -3.47 28.23
N GLY A 63 -2.09 -4.53 28.90
CA GLY A 63 -1.06 -5.44 28.41
C GLY A 63 0.37 -4.98 28.68
N ASN A 64 1.32 -5.51 27.92
CA ASN A 64 2.73 -5.14 28.00
C ASN A 64 3.25 -4.61 26.66
N ILE A 65 4.26 -3.73 26.72
CA ILE A 65 5.01 -3.28 25.55
C ILE A 65 6.40 -3.87 25.66
N SER A 66 6.81 -4.65 24.67
CA SER A 66 8.14 -5.24 24.59
C SER A 66 8.89 -4.71 23.37
N ARG A 67 10.20 -4.48 23.52
CA ARG A 67 11.09 -4.11 22.43
C ARG A 67 11.56 -5.38 21.73
N SER A 68 11.12 -5.59 20.48
CA SER A 68 11.60 -6.68 19.63
C SER A 68 12.44 -6.13 18.48
N VAL A 69 13.67 -6.60 18.36
CA VAL A 69 14.55 -6.29 17.21
C VAL A 69 14.45 -7.44 16.22
N ARG A 70 13.95 -7.17 15.01
CA ARG A 70 13.94 -8.12 13.90
C ARG A 70 14.76 -7.58 12.75
N THR A 71 15.70 -8.39 12.27
CA THR A 71 16.42 -8.10 11.03
C THR A 71 15.72 -8.80 9.88
N SER A 72 15.17 -8.04 8.94
CA SER A 72 14.61 -8.57 7.71
C SER A 72 15.48 -8.18 6.52
N ARG A 73 15.63 -9.11 5.57
CA ARG A 73 16.26 -8.79 4.29
C ARG A 73 15.29 -7.94 3.46
N PRO A 74 15.79 -6.95 2.69
CA PRO A 74 14.94 -6.19 1.79
C PRO A 74 14.27 -7.12 0.77
N ALA A 75 13.02 -6.82 0.41
CA ALA A 75 12.32 -7.58 -0.62
C ALA A 75 13.06 -7.50 -1.96
N LEU A 76 13.10 -8.60 -2.69
CA LEU A 76 13.66 -8.64 -4.04
C LEU A 76 12.75 -7.84 -4.97
N LYS A 77 13.26 -6.71 -5.48
CA LYS A 77 12.53 -5.85 -6.41
C LYS A 77 12.50 -6.50 -7.80
N ARG A 78 11.38 -6.41 -8.52
CA ARG A 78 11.22 -6.94 -9.89
C ARG A 78 12.32 -6.45 -10.84
N ASN A 79 12.72 -5.18 -10.74
CA ASN A 79 13.80 -4.64 -11.55
C ASN A 79 15.16 -5.28 -11.23
N VAL A 80 15.45 -5.56 -9.96
CA VAL A 80 16.69 -6.24 -9.56
C VAL A 80 16.71 -7.65 -10.13
N ILE A 81 15.60 -8.38 -10.02
CA ILE A 81 15.46 -9.73 -10.61
C ILE A 81 15.70 -9.68 -12.12
N ARG A 82 15.02 -8.77 -12.84
CA ARG A 82 15.17 -8.61 -14.28
C ARG A 82 16.61 -8.28 -14.69
N THR A 83 17.24 -7.29 -14.04
CA THR A 83 18.61 -6.90 -14.35
C THR A 83 19.59 -8.04 -14.12
N GLN A 84 19.46 -8.77 -13.00
CA GLN A 84 20.35 -9.90 -12.71
C GLN A 84 20.15 -11.05 -13.69
N LEU A 85 18.91 -11.36 -14.09
CA LEU A 85 18.65 -12.38 -15.12
C LEU A 85 19.26 -11.98 -16.48
N LEU A 86 19.13 -10.72 -16.89
CA LEU A 86 19.75 -10.24 -18.15
C LEU A 86 21.27 -10.33 -18.12
N LEU A 87 21.90 -10.04 -16.98
CA LEU A 87 23.35 -10.17 -16.81
C LEU A 87 23.79 -11.64 -16.82
N GLN A 88 23.06 -12.52 -16.12
CA GLN A 88 23.41 -13.93 -15.99
C GLN A 88 23.18 -14.72 -17.28
N PHE A 89 22.20 -14.31 -18.09
CA PHE A 89 21.82 -14.94 -19.37
C PHE A 89 22.09 -14.00 -20.55
N ALA A 90 23.20 -13.26 -20.53
CA ALA A 90 23.53 -12.28 -21.56
C ALA A 90 23.53 -12.88 -22.98
N ASP A 91 23.96 -14.15 -23.13
CA ASP A 91 23.99 -14.87 -24.40
C ASP A 91 22.64 -15.47 -24.81
N GLN A 92 21.65 -15.48 -23.91
CA GLN A 92 20.35 -16.12 -24.09
C GLN A 92 19.19 -15.23 -23.61
N PRO A 93 18.99 -14.04 -24.22
CA PRO A 93 17.97 -13.09 -23.80
C PRO A 93 16.54 -13.66 -23.90
N GLN A 94 16.32 -14.60 -24.82
CA GLN A 94 15.02 -15.28 -25.01
C GLN A 94 14.56 -15.99 -23.72
N ARG A 95 15.49 -16.67 -23.03
CA ARG A 95 15.20 -17.41 -21.79
C ARG A 95 14.86 -16.51 -20.62
N VAL A 96 15.35 -15.27 -20.62
CA VAL A 96 14.98 -14.27 -19.60
C VAL A 96 13.49 -13.95 -19.67
N ALA A 97 12.94 -13.82 -20.88
CA ALA A 97 11.51 -13.58 -21.07
C ALA A 97 10.65 -14.77 -20.61
N GLU A 98 11.10 -15.99 -20.85
CA GLU A 98 10.44 -17.22 -20.36
C GLU A 98 10.44 -17.28 -18.82
N VAL A 99 11.60 -17.08 -18.19
CA VAL A 99 11.74 -17.10 -16.72
C VAL A 99 10.88 -16.02 -16.07
N LEU A 100 10.86 -14.80 -16.62
CA LEU A 100 10.02 -13.73 -16.09
C LEU A 100 8.53 -14.06 -16.21
N ARG A 101 8.09 -14.66 -17.32
CA ARG A 101 6.70 -15.12 -17.49
C ARG A 101 6.34 -16.21 -16.47
N ALA A 102 7.22 -17.18 -16.24
CA ALA A 102 7.01 -18.22 -15.25
C ALA A 102 6.93 -17.66 -13.81
N ILE A 103 7.80 -16.70 -13.45
CA ILE A 103 7.75 -15.98 -12.16
C ILE A 103 6.41 -15.24 -12.00
N GLU A 104 5.87 -14.71 -13.10
CA GLU A 104 4.60 -13.99 -13.14
C GLU A 104 3.39 -14.94 -13.22
N GLY A 105 3.61 -16.26 -13.27
CA GLY A 105 2.56 -17.27 -13.33
C GLY A 105 1.84 -17.36 -14.68
N ILE A 106 2.44 -16.82 -15.74
CA ILE A 106 1.89 -16.85 -17.10
C ILE A 106 2.30 -18.18 -17.77
N PRO A 107 1.36 -19.05 -18.20
CA PRO A 107 1.68 -20.33 -18.83
C PRO A 107 2.38 -20.15 -20.18
N GLU A 108 3.24 -21.11 -20.53
CA GLU A 108 3.96 -21.14 -21.82
C GLU A 108 2.97 -21.16 -23.00
N GLY A 109 3.15 -20.26 -23.97
CA GLY A 109 2.26 -20.12 -25.13
C GLY A 109 1.09 -19.16 -24.95
N GLY A 110 0.91 -18.55 -23.78
CA GLY A 110 -0.01 -17.43 -23.59
C GLY A 110 0.56 -16.15 -24.22
N GLU A 111 0.17 -15.83 -25.45
CA GLU A 111 0.55 -14.57 -26.13
C GLU A 111 -0.13 -13.34 -25.52
N ASP A 112 -1.20 -13.56 -24.76
CA ASP A 112 -2.03 -12.50 -24.25
C ASP A 112 -1.63 -12.11 -22.81
N MET A 113 -0.92 -10.99 -22.71
CA MET A 113 -0.57 -10.33 -21.45
C MET A 113 -1.80 -9.92 -20.60
N SER A 114 -3.02 -10.05 -21.14
CA SER A 114 -4.28 -9.87 -20.42
C SER A 114 -4.67 -11.10 -19.57
N VAL A 115 -4.10 -12.29 -19.84
CA VAL A 115 -4.51 -13.57 -19.24
C VAL A 115 -4.02 -13.75 -17.79
N GLY A 116 -3.05 -12.95 -17.34
CA GLY A 116 -2.58 -12.93 -15.94
C GLY A 116 -3.32 -11.94 -15.03
N GLY A 117 -4.13 -11.03 -15.60
CA GLY A 117 -4.74 -9.92 -14.86
C GLY A 117 -6.26 -10.06 -14.75
N THR A 118 -6.83 -9.81 -13.57
CA THR A 118 -8.28 -9.63 -13.45
C THR A 118 -8.65 -8.22 -13.90
N GLN A 119 -9.37 -8.09 -15.00
CA GLN A 119 -9.97 -6.81 -15.39
C GLN A 119 -11.06 -6.45 -14.39
N ARG A 120 -10.99 -5.24 -13.83
CA ARG A 120 -11.98 -4.69 -12.90
C ARG A 120 -12.39 -3.31 -13.38
N GLU A 121 -13.69 -3.11 -13.53
CA GLU A 121 -14.26 -1.78 -13.75
C GLU A 121 -14.25 -1.00 -12.43
N LEU A 122 -13.78 0.24 -12.48
CA LEU A 122 -13.63 1.09 -11.30
C LEU A 122 -14.29 2.44 -11.55
N LEU A 123 -15.12 2.89 -10.60
CA LEU A 123 -15.60 4.27 -10.57
C LEU A 123 -14.46 5.19 -10.12
N VAL A 124 -14.22 6.26 -10.87
CA VAL A 124 -13.16 7.23 -10.60
C VAL A 124 -13.73 8.65 -10.61
N ARG A 125 -13.57 9.37 -9.51
CA ARG A 125 -13.95 10.79 -9.39
C ARG A 125 -12.73 11.69 -9.47
N ARG A 126 -12.73 12.61 -10.44
CA ARG A 126 -11.71 13.66 -10.58
C ARG A 126 -12.17 14.92 -9.84
N LEU A 127 -11.44 15.32 -8.80
CA LEU A 127 -11.63 16.62 -8.17
C LEU A 127 -10.70 17.65 -8.81
N PRO A 128 -11.13 18.92 -8.96
CA PRO A 128 -10.25 20.00 -9.37
C PRO A 128 -9.11 20.15 -8.36
N ARG A 129 -7.88 20.31 -8.85
CA ARG A 129 -6.72 20.58 -7.99
C ARG A 129 -6.85 22.00 -7.45
N GLU A 130 -6.84 22.17 -6.13
CA GLU A 130 -6.70 23.49 -5.51
C GLU A 130 -5.37 24.11 -5.98
N LYS A 131 -5.43 25.29 -6.60
CA LYS A 131 -4.23 26.07 -6.91
C LYS A 131 -3.60 26.49 -5.59
N LYS A 132 -2.48 25.86 -5.21
CA LYS A 132 -1.61 26.43 -4.17
C LYS A 132 -1.10 27.78 -4.69
N THR A 133 -1.72 28.87 -4.25
CA THR A 133 -1.08 30.18 -4.28
C THR A 133 0.07 30.12 -3.28
N MET A 134 1.30 30.00 -3.78
CA MET A 134 2.46 30.21 -2.90
C MET A 134 2.46 31.68 -2.47
N PRO A 135 2.65 32.00 -1.18
CA PRO A 135 3.01 33.35 -0.81
C PRO A 135 4.39 33.64 -1.42
N ILE A 136 4.47 34.76 -2.15
CA ILE A 136 5.73 35.36 -2.61
C ILE A 136 6.48 35.89 -1.39
#